data_AF-A0A934BD56-F1
#
_entry.id   AF-A0A934BD56-F1
#
_cell.length_a   1.000
_cell.length_b   1.000
_cell.length_c   1.000
_cell.angle_alpha   90.00
_cell.angle_beta   90.00
_cell.angle_gamma   90.00
#
_symmetry.space_group_name_H-M   'P 1'
#
loop_
_entity.id
_entity.type
_entity.pdbx_description
1 polymer ?
#
loop_
_entity_poly.entity_id
_entity_poly.type
_entity_poly.pdbx_seq_one_letter_code
_entity_poly.pdbx_strand_id
1 'polypeptide(L)'
;MLKSFSTTGIGSLPHSDPEEACRVIFDSIDIPFWPQLPHRSFLELMTPQYLEGFPFARVEGEHIHVVKAEEEALTSFYEAIAAKTGFSITEERAAGLYKFIDILKKNKQKLDTVKGHITGPLTFTLSLTDEQKRPIFFDDELRELSLELLKGKASWQIEQLKPYADNVLIFIDEPILSAIGTSSYLGVSNAEASRMLTEIVKHIKTCGGIAGIHCCGKADWPLILSSGIDVFNFDAYFYWDTLGIYPEEIKSFINNGGFIAWGVVPTSDIIRGVTLEGLCEQLERGLTSLEKIGVPREKLRRQSLLTPSCGTGSLEIKDALRVFSLLKGLRDKYVTS
;
A
#
# COMPACT_ATOMS: atom_id res chain seq x y z
N MET A 1 16.26 0.76 9.72
CA MET A 1 15.20 1.41 10.52
C MET A 1 14.77 2.68 9.79
N LEU A 2 13.47 2.95 9.69
CA LEU A 2 12.94 4.07 8.91
C LEU A 2 13.31 5.41 9.55
N LYS A 3 13.62 6.42 8.73
CA LYS A 3 14.00 7.76 9.22
C LYS A 3 12.76 8.58 9.54
N SER A 4 12.80 9.31 10.65
CA SER A 4 11.77 10.26 11.06
C SER A 4 11.41 11.22 9.93
N PHE A 5 10.11 11.38 9.69
CA PHE A 5 9.50 12.25 8.68
C PHE A 5 9.99 12.02 7.25
N SER A 6 10.61 10.87 6.96
CA SER A 6 10.90 10.50 5.58
C SER A 6 9.62 10.36 4.76
N THR A 7 9.71 10.72 3.49
CA THR A 7 8.58 10.77 2.57
C THR A 7 8.49 9.52 1.70
N THR A 8 7.27 9.09 1.43
CA THR A 8 6.97 8.09 0.38
C THR A 8 5.59 8.35 -0.22
N GLY A 9 5.19 7.55 -1.21
CA GLY A 9 3.84 7.59 -1.79
C GLY A 9 3.13 6.26 -1.73
N ILE A 10 1.87 6.24 -2.17
CA ILE A 10 1.00 5.07 -2.05
C ILE A 10 1.19 4.08 -3.19
N GLY A 11 1.35 4.54 -4.43
CA GLY A 11 1.68 3.64 -5.54
C GLY A 11 1.25 4.20 -6.89
N SER A 12 -0.01 4.63 -7.01
CA SER A 12 -0.53 5.07 -8.31
C SER A 12 -0.15 6.50 -8.68
N LEU A 13 0.26 6.68 -9.93
CA LEU A 13 0.57 7.97 -10.56
C LEU A 13 -0.27 8.15 -11.84
N PRO A 14 -0.59 9.39 -12.24
CA PRO A 14 -1.43 9.64 -13.41
C PRO A 14 -0.69 9.56 -14.75
N HIS A 15 0.58 9.17 -14.72
CA HIS A 15 1.45 9.13 -15.90
C HIS A 15 1.16 7.87 -16.72
N SER A 16 1.29 7.98 -18.04
CA SER A 16 1.29 6.83 -18.96
C SER A 16 2.71 6.37 -19.31
N ASP A 17 3.71 7.26 -19.24
CA ASP A 17 5.13 6.95 -19.44
C ASP A 17 5.79 6.50 -18.11
N PRO A 18 6.29 5.26 -18.03
CA PRO A 18 7.02 4.77 -16.86
C PRO A 18 8.27 5.57 -16.51
N GLU A 19 8.97 6.14 -17.50
CA GLU A 19 10.20 6.91 -17.26
C GLU A 19 9.90 8.23 -16.56
N GLU A 20 8.90 8.97 -17.04
CA GLU A 20 8.46 10.21 -16.42
C GLU A 20 7.95 9.97 -15.00
N ALA A 21 7.16 8.91 -14.79
CA ALA A 21 6.64 8.53 -13.49
C ALA A 21 7.78 8.24 -12.48
N CYS A 22 8.77 7.44 -12.89
CA CYS A 22 9.92 7.13 -12.04
C CYS A 22 10.75 8.38 -11.73
N ARG A 23 10.95 9.27 -12.71
CA ARG A 23 11.70 10.52 -12.50
C ARG A 23 11.06 11.38 -11.40
N VAL A 24 9.75 11.56 -11.44
CA VAL A 24 9.02 12.30 -10.38
C VAL A 24 9.27 11.71 -9.00
N ILE A 25 9.25 10.38 -8.89
CA ILE A 25 9.47 9.67 -7.63
C ILE A 25 10.90 9.91 -7.12
N PHE A 26 11.93 9.61 -7.92
CA PHE A 26 13.32 9.78 -7.49
C PHE A 26 13.69 11.24 -7.16
N ASP A 27 13.05 12.22 -7.80
CA ASP A 27 13.32 13.65 -7.55
C ASP A 27 12.61 14.22 -6.31
N SER A 28 11.56 13.54 -5.82
CA SER A 28 10.60 14.13 -4.88
C SER A 28 10.48 13.48 -3.51
N ILE A 29 10.88 12.21 -3.35
CA ILE A 29 10.66 11.47 -2.09
C ILE A 29 11.91 10.77 -1.57
N ASP A 30 11.97 10.54 -0.25
CA ASP A 30 13.13 9.94 0.41
C ASP A 30 13.14 8.40 0.33
N ILE A 31 11.95 7.77 0.38
CA ILE A 31 11.75 6.34 0.21
C ILE A 31 11.08 6.12 -1.16
N PRO A 32 11.87 5.93 -2.23
CA PRO A 32 11.33 5.75 -3.57
C PRO A 32 10.50 4.47 -3.67
N PHE A 33 9.37 4.56 -4.38
CA PHE A 33 8.48 3.44 -4.67
C PHE A 33 8.38 3.22 -6.18
N TRP A 34 8.07 2.01 -6.62
CA TRP A 34 7.77 1.80 -8.03
C TRP A 34 6.33 2.25 -8.35
N PRO A 35 6.07 2.97 -9.45
CA PRO A 35 4.75 3.50 -9.76
C PRO A 35 3.84 2.44 -10.39
N GLN A 36 2.59 2.40 -9.94
CA GLN A 36 1.49 1.76 -10.66
C GLN A 36 0.86 2.76 -11.64
N LEU A 37 0.66 2.39 -12.91
CA LEU A 37 0.28 3.32 -13.98
C LEU A 37 -1.11 2.98 -14.56
N PRO A 38 -2.21 3.28 -13.83
CA PRO A 38 -3.56 2.90 -14.25
C PRO A 38 -4.01 3.56 -15.57
N HIS A 39 -3.42 4.70 -15.95
CA HIS A 39 -3.68 5.35 -17.24
C HIS A 39 -2.89 4.76 -18.41
N ARG A 40 -1.90 3.90 -18.15
CA ARG A 40 -1.16 3.19 -19.20
C ARG A 40 -1.93 1.96 -19.68
N SER A 41 -2.48 1.17 -18.76
CA SER A 41 -3.19 -0.07 -19.08
C SER A 41 -4.15 -0.47 -17.96
N PHE A 42 -5.30 -1.06 -18.33
CA PHE A 42 -6.21 -1.73 -17.40
C PHE A 42 -5.49 -2.80 -16.56
N LEU A 43 -4.49 -3.47 -17.14
CA LEU A 43 -3.70 -4.49 -16.45
C LEU A 43 -2.83 -3.92 -15.32
N GLU A 44 -2.67 -2.59 -15.23
CA GLU A 44 -1.99 -1.91 -14.14
C GLU A 44 -2.95 -1.36 -13.07
N LEU A 45 -4.26 -1.61 -13.17
CA LEU A 45 -5.16 -1.37 -12.04
C LEU A 45 -4.87 -2.37 -10.91
N MET A 46 -5.20 -1.98 -9.67
CA MET A 46 -4.83 -2.76 -8.49
C MET A 46 -5.24 -4.23 -8.58
N THR A 47 -6.49 -4.55 -8.91
CA THR A 47 -6.92 -5.95 -8.98
C THR A 47 -6.34 -6.70 -10.19
N PRO A 48 -6.47 -6.21 -11.45
CA PRO A 48 -5.89 -6.89 -12.63
C PRO A 48 -4.37 -7.12 -12.54
N GLN A 49 -3.61 -6.21 -11.96
CA GLN A 49 -2.15 -6.31 -11.87
C GLN A 49 -1.72 -7.50 -11.02
N TYR A 50 -2.27 -7.63 -9.82
CA TYR A 50 -1.89 -8.71 -8.89
C TYR A 50 -2.57 -10.05 -9.21
N LEU A 51 -3.56 -10.06 -10.11
CA LEU A 51 -4.24 -11.27 -10.59
C LEU A 51 -3.34 -12.18 -11.46
N GLU A 52 -2.24 -11.66 -12.01
CA GLU A 52 -1.40 -12.44 -12.92
C GLU A 52 -0.83 -13.70 -12.26
N GLY A 53 -1.02 -14.85 -12.89
CA GLY A 53 -0.65 -16.16 -12.35
C GLY A 53 -1.74 -16.82 -11.50
N PHE A 54 -2.88 -16.17 -11.27
CA PHE A 54 -4.02 -16.79 -10.59
C PHE A 54 -4.79 -17.71 -11.55
N PRO A 55 -4.90 -19.03 -11.29
CA PRO A 55 -5.44 -19.96 -12.27
C PRO A 55 -6.96 -19.86 -12.44
N PHE A 56 -7.66 -19.26 -11.48
CA PHE A 56 -9.12 -19.11 -11.43
C PHE A 56 -9.65 -17.80 -12.01
N ALA A 57 -8.82 -17.05 -12.75
CA ALA A 57 -9.29 -15.83 -13.39
C ALA A 57 -8.70 -15.64 -14.78
N ARG A 58 -9.45 -14.96 -15.63
CA ARG A 58 -9.04 -14.51 -16.97
C ARG A 58 -9.38 -13.05 -17.14
N VAL A 59 -8.53 -12.32 -17.86
CA VAL A 59 -8.75 -10.93 -18.21
C VAL A 59 -9.11 -10.87 -19.69
N GLU A 60 -10.30 -10.35 -20.00
CA GLU A 60 -10.79 -10.17 -21.38
C GLU A 60 -11.12 -8.69 -21.59
N GLY A 61 -10.26 -7.99 -22.33
CA GLY A 61 -10.32 -6.53 -22.43
C GLY A 61 -10.15 -5.88 -21.05
N GLU A 62 -11.15 -5.13 -20.62
CA GLU A 62 -11.19 -4.46 -19.30
C GLU A 62 -12.08 -5.19 -18.28
N HIS A 63 -12.35 -6.48 -18.51
CA HIS A 63 -13.18 -7.30 -17.62
C HIS A 63 -12.36 -8.45 -17.05
N ILE A 64 -12.62 -8.76 -15.76
CA ILE A 64 -12.08 -9.94 -15.10
C ILE A 64 -13.21 -10.96 -14.97
N HIS A 65 -12.95 -12.18 -15.43
CA HIS A 65 -13.86 -13.31 -15.30
C HIS A 65 -13.25 -14.33 -14.34
N VAL A 66 -13.98 -14.68 -13.29
CA VAL A 66 -13.64 -15.83 -12.44
C VAL A 66 -14.06 -17.10 -13.20
N VAL A 67 -13.11 -17.99 -13.42
CA VAL A 67 -13.29 -19.19 -14.24
C VAL A 67 -12.80 -20.42 -13.51
N LYS A 68 -13.22 -21.61 -13.98
CA LYS A 68 -12.61 -22.86 -13.54
C LYS A 68 -11.16 -22.92 -14.03
N ALA A 69 -10.24 -23.29 -13.15
CA ALA A 69 -8.84 -23.49 -13.51
C ALA A 69 -8.64 -24.67 -14.47
N GLU A 70 -7.75 -24.47 -15.45
CA GLU A 70 -7.19 -25.55 -16.27
C GLU A 70 -6.24 -26.40 -15.41
N GLU A 71 -6.15 -27.70 -15.69
CA GLU A 71 -5.40 -28.66 -14.86
C GLU A 71 -3.90 -28.32 -14.81
N GLU A 72 -3.29 -27.97 -15.95
CA GLU A 72 -1.87 -27.59 -16.00
C GLU A 72 -1.59 -26.29 -15.25
N ALA A 73 -2.49 -25.30 -15.35
CA ALA A 73 -2.35 -24.02 -14.65
C ALA A 73 -2.47 -24.20 -13.14
N LEU A 74 -3.39 -25.06 -12.70
CA LEU A 74 -3.59 -25.38 -11.29
C LEU A 74 -2.38 -26.13 -10.70
N THR A 75 -1.87 -27.15 -11.41
CA THR A 75 -0.65 -27.87 -10.99
C THR A 75 0.54 -26.92 -10.87
N SER A 76 0.76 -26.07 -11.88
CA SER A 76 1.86 -25.09 -11.86
C SER A 76 1.74 -24.11 -10.70
N PHE A 77 0.51 -23.69 -10.37
CA PHE A 77 0.24 -22.80 -9.25
C PHE A 77 0.58 -23.45 -7.90
N TYR A 78 0.14 -24.69 -7.67
CA TYR A 78 0.48 -25.42 -6.44
C TYR A 78 1.97 -25.73 -6.32
N GLU A 79 2.64 -26.07 -7.43
CA GLU A 79 4.09 -26.26 -7.46
C GLU A 79 4.83 -24.98 -7.06
N ALA A 80 4.40 -23.82 -7.56
CA ALA A 80 4.97 -22.52 -7.20
C ALA A 80 4.79 -22.19 -5.71
N ILE A 81 3.62 -22.49 -5.14
CA ILE A 81 3.35 -22.35 -3.69
C ILE A 81 4.29 -23.26 -2.89
N ALA A 82 4.36 -24.54 -3.24
CA ALA A 82 5.17 -25.53 -2.53
C ALA A 82 6.67 -25.20 -2.58
N ALA A 83 7.15 -24.75 -3.74
CA ALA A 83 8.54 -24.36 -3.96
C ALA A 83 8.87 -22.95 -3.44
N LYS A 84 7.86 -22.15 -3.07
CA LYS A 84 8.00 -20.75 -2.63
C LYS A 84 8.77 -19.89 -3.65
N THR A 85 8.55 -20.14 -4.94
CA THR A 85 9.21 -19.41 -6.04
C THR A 85 8.68 -17.99 -6.22
N GLY A 86 7.60 -17.64 -5.51
CA GLY A 86 6.89 -16.38 -5.67
C GLY A 86 6.07 -16.34 -6.96
N PHE A 87 5.36 -15.24 -7.18
CA PHE A 87 4.58 -15.02 -8.40
C PHE A 87 5.04 -13.71 -9.04
N SER A 88 5.72 -13.80 -10.18
CA SER A 88 6.20 -12.60 -10.88
C SER A 88 5.06 -11.79 -11.46
N ILE A 89 5.27 -10.49 -11.64
CA ILE A 89 4.40 -9.62 -12.43
C ILE A 89 5.19 -9.23 -13.67
N THR A 90 4.62 -9.42 -14.87
CA THR A 90 5.31 -9.13 -16.13
C THR A 90 5.43 -7.63 -16.40
N GLU A 91 6.35 -7.25 -17.29
CA GLU A 91 6.53 -5.85 -17.68
C GLU A 91 5.28 -5.25 -18.33
N GLU A 92 4.48 -6.07 -19.00
CA GLU A 92 3.19 -5.65 -19.56
C GLU A 92 2.27 -5.09 -18.46
N ARG A 93 2.24 -5.73 -17.29
CA ARG A 93 1.39 -5.40 -16.15
C ARG A 93 2.05 -4.52 -15.10
N ALA A 94 3.35 -4.29 -15.17
CA ALA A 94 4.08 -3.49 -14.19
C ALA A 94 5.23 -2.70 -14.83
N ALA A 95 4.97 -1.98 -15.93
CA ALA A 95 6.00 -1.26 -16.65
C ALA A 95 6.76 -0.26 -15.75
N GLY A 96 6.05 0.34 -14.79
CA GLY A 96 6.65 1.18 -13.74
C GLY A 96 7.69 0.44 -12.89
N LEU A 97 7.45 -0.80 -12.47
CA LEU A 97 8.39 -1.61 -11.69
C LEU A 97 9.67 -1.92 -12.48
N TYR A 98 9.54 -2.34 -13.73
CA TYR A 98 10.70 -2.69 -14.56
C TYR A 98 11.56 -1.47 -14.84
N LYS A 99 10.94 -0.33 -15.20
CA LYS A 99 11.67 0.93 -15.38
C LYS A 99 12.33 1.41 -14.08
N PHE A 100 11.64 1.28 -12.95
CA PHE A 100 12.17 1.61 -11.64
C PHE A 100 13.42 0.78 -11.31
N ILE A 101 13.36 -0.53 -11.51
CA ILE A 101 14.51 -1.44 -11.32
C ILE A 101 15.66 -1.06 -12.25
N ASP A 102 15.40 -0.72 -13.51
CA ASP A 102 16.45 -0.32 -14.44
C ASP A 102 17.15 0.99 -14.05
N ILE A 103 16.43 1.93 -13.44
CA ILE A 103 17.03 3.13 -12.85
C ILE A 103 17.88 2.75 -11.63
N LEU A 104 17.38 1.86 -10.76
CA LEU A 104 18.13 1.37 -9.61
C LEU A 104 19.42 0.64 -10.01
N LYS A 105 19.40 -0.19 -11.06
CA LYS A 105 20.60 -0.86 -11.60
C LYS A 105 21.68 0.13 -12.06
N LYS A 106 21.27 1.29 -12.60
CA LYS A 106 22.18 2.34 -13.04
C LYS A 106 22.76 3.13 -11.86
N ASN A 107 22.06 3.15 -10.73
CA ASN A 107 22.52 3.78 -9.50
C ASN A 107 23.51 2.85 -8.78
N LYS A 108 24.74 3.33 -8.54
CA LYS A 108 25.79 2.54 -7.89
C LYS A 108 25.66 2.51 -6.36
N GLN A 109 24.81 3.35 -5.79
CA GLN A 109 24.61 3.42 -4.34
C GLN A 109 23.35 2.66 -3.94
N LYS A 110 23.50 1.79 -2.94
CA LYS A 110 22.39 1.12 -2.30
C LYS A 110 21.60 2.13 -1.48
N LEU A 111 20.28 2.13 -1.63
CA LEU A 111 19.38 3.01 -0.89
C LEU A 111 19.11 2.47 0.52
N ASP A 112 18.72 3.33 1.46
CA ASP A 112 18.35 2.86 2.80
C ASP A 112 17.07 2.00 2.75
N THR A 113 16.05 2.48 2.05
CA THR A 113 14.76 1.81 1.90
C THR A 113 14.19 2.08 0.51
N VAL A 114 13.61 1.05 -0.12
CA VAL A 114 12.71 1.17 -1.27
C VAL A 114 11.36 0.58 -0.92
N LYS A 115 10.31 1.00 -1.62
CA LYS A 115 8.94 0.60 -1.31
C LYS A 115 8.27 -0.08 -2.51
N GLY A 116 7.73 -1.27 -2.26
CA GLY A 116 6.78 -1.95 -3.13
C GLY A 116 5.39 -1.92 -2.52
N HIS A 117 4.44 -2.53 -3.20
CA HIS A 117 3.07 -2.62 -2.71
C HIS A 117 2.38 -3.85 -3.28
N ILE A 118 1.26 -4.24 -2.69
CA ILE A 118 0.36 -5.29 -3.16
C ILE A 118 -1.07 -4.86 -2.87
N THR A 119 -2.03 -5.34 -3.67
CA THR A 119 -3.44 -5.27 -3.26
C THR A 119 -3.64 -6.14 -2.02
N GLY A 120 -4.42 -5.63 -1.07
CA GLY A 120 -4.77 -6.34 0.15
C GLY A 120 -5.68 -7.55 -0.10
N PRO A 121 -5.62 -8.57 0.76
CA PRO A 121 -6.36 -9.81 0.57
C PRO A 121 -7.89 -9.61 0.52
N LEU A 122 -8.44 -8.71 1.33
CA LEU A 122 -9.87 -8.42 1.37
C LEU A 122 -10.25 -7.61 0.14
N THR A 123 -9.50 -6.56 -0.18
CA THR A 123 -9.74 -5.79 -1.40
C THR A 123 -9.70 -6.68 -2.64
N PHE A 124 -8.71 -7.57 -2.76
CA PHE A 124 -8.57 -8.49 -3.88
C PHE A 124 -9.76 -9.44 -3.99
N THR A 125 -10.08 -10.17 -2.92
CA THR A 125 -11.12 -11.21 -2.92
C THR A 125 -12.54 -10.65 -2.94
N LEU A 126 -12.76 -9.43 -2.44
CA LEU A 126 -14.06 -8.77 -2.49
C LEU A 126 -14.32 -8.05 -3.82
N SER A 127 -13.27 -7.73 -4.58
CA SER A 127 -13.39 -7.11 -5.92
C SER A 127 -13.59 -8.12 -7.04
N LEU A 128 -13.28 -9.40 -6.81
CA LEU A 128 -13.43 -10.48 -7.78
C LEU A 128 -14.74 -11.23 -7.51
N THR A 129 -15.57 -11.41 -8.52
CA THR A 129 -16.89 -12.06 -8.37
C THR A 129 -17.07 -13.23 -9.32
N ASP A 130 -17.77 -14.28 -8.84
CA ASP A 130 -18.25 -15.38 -9.67
C ASP A 130 -19.34 -14.94 -10.67
N GLU A 131 -19.82 -15.88 -11.49
CA GLU A 131 -20.89 -15.64 -12.48
C GLU A 131 -22.21 -15.16 -11.85
N GLN A 132 -22.42 -15.43 -10.56
CA GLN A 132 -23.58 -14.98 -9.78
C GLN A 132 -23.33 -13.65 -9.08
N LYS A 133 -22.23 -12.95 -9.39
CA LYS A 133 -21.79 -11.69 -8.78
C LYS A 133 -21.49 -11.82 -7.28
N ARG A 134 -21.24 -13.03 -6.78
CA ARG A 134 -20.81 -13.24 -5.40
C ARG A 134 -19.30 -13.08 -5.33
N PRO A 135 -18.78 -12.26 -4.40
CA PRO A 135 -17.34 -12.14 -4.24
C PRO A 135 -16.66 -13.47 -3.90
N ILE A 136 -15.49 -13.73 -4.47
CA ILE A 136 -14.73 -14.96 -4.22
C ILE A 136 -14.25 -15.06 -2.76
N PHE A 137 -14.30 -13.95 -2.01
CA PHE A 137 -14.11 -13.96 -0.55
C PHE A 137 -14.99 -15.01 0.15
N PHE A 138 -16.19 -15.29 -0.37
CA PHE A 138 -17.12 -16.26 0.25
C PHE A 138 -16.85 -17.71 -0.15
N ASP A 139 -15.86 -17.96 -0.99
CA ASP A 139 -15.37 -19.29 -1.33
C ASP A 139 -14.05 -19.54 -0.57
N ASP A 140 -14.07 -20.50 0.37
CA ASP A 140 -12.93 -20.73 1.26
C ASP A 140 -11.66 -21.12 0.50
N GLU A 141 -11.78 -21.92 -0.57
CA GLU A 141 -10.64 -22.35 -1.37
C GLU A 141 -10.07 -21.16 -2.15
N LEU A 142 -10.91 -20.41 -2.87
CA LEU A 142 -10.46 -19.24 -3.62
C LEU A 142 -9.88 -18.16 -2.70
N ARG A 143 -10.41 -18.02 -1.48
CA ARG A 143 -9.90 -17.10 -0.46
C ARG A 143 -8.48 -17.47 -0.02
N GLU A 144 -8.21 -18.73 0.29
CA GLU A 144 -6.86 -19.21 0.65
C GLU A 144 -5.87 -19.09 -0.53
N LEU A 145 -6.28 -19.50 -1.73
CA LEU A 145 -5.41 -19.47 -2.90
C LEU A 145 -5.10 -18.02 -3.32
N SER A 146 -6.04 -17.09 -3.14
CA SER A 146 -5.79 -15.65 -3.32
C SER A 146 -4.74 -15.14 -2.33
N LEU A 147 -4.80 -15.58 -1.07
CA LEU A 147 -3.81 -15.21 -0.06
C LEU A 147 -2.42 -15.75 -0.40
N GLU A 148 -2.30 -17.00 -0.87
CA GLU A 148 -1.02 -17.57 -1.31
C GLU A 148 -0.45 -16.87 -2.56
N LEU A 149 -1.30 -16.47 -3.51
CA LEU A 149 -0.90 -15.63 -4.64
C LEU A 149 -0.27 -14.32 -4.14
N LEU A 150 -0.96 -13.59 -3.27
CA LEU A 150 -0.49 -12.29 -2.78
C LEU A 150 0.79 -12.40 -1.91
N LYS A 151 0.91 -13.47 -1.12
CA LYS A 151 2.17 -13.82 -0.41
C LYS A 151 3.31 -14.02 -1.41
N GLY A 152 3.09 -14.77 -2.49
CA GLY A 152 4.08 -14.96 -3.54
C GLY A 152 4.42 -13.67 -4.31
N LYS A 153 3.47 -12.75 -4.51
CA LYS A 153 3.72 -11.42 -5.09
C LYS A 153 4.60 -10.56 -4.19
N ALA A 154 4.35 -10.57 -2.88
CA ALA A 154 5.13 -9.82 -1.91
C ALA A 154 6.57 -10.33 -1.81
N SER A 155 6.76 -11.65 -1.64
CA SER A 155 8.09 -12.26 -1.58
C SER A 155 8.88 -12.05 -2.87
N TRP A 156 8.25 -12.18 -4.04
CA TRP A 156 8.88 -11.88 -5.31
C TRP A 156 9.37 -10.42 -5.40
N GLN A 157 8.53 -9.44 -5.03
CA GLN A 157 8.94 -8.03 -5.01
C GLN A 157 10.10 -7.77 -4.05
N ILE A 158 10.09 -8.35 -2.85
CA ILE A 158 11.19 -8.23 -1.89
C ILE A 158 12.50 -8.75 -2.52
N GLU A 159 12.46 -9.90 -3.17
CA GLU A 159 13.62 -10.49 -3.85
C GLU A 159 14.14 -9.63 -5.00
N GLN A 160 13.25 -8.99 -5.77
CA GLN A 160 13.66 -8.07 -6.85
C GLN A 160 14.28 -6.77 -6.32
N LEU A 161 13.82 -6.27 -5.17
CA LEU A 161 14.19 -4.96 -4.65
C LEU A 161 15.36 -4.98 -3.67
N LYS A 162 15.56 -6.09 -2.93
CA LYS A 162 16.65 -6.22 -1.94
C LYS A 162 18.07 -5.98 -2.46
N PRO A 163 18.42 -6.19 -3.75
CA PRO A 163 19.77 -5.88 -4.23
C PRO A 163 20.07 -4.37 -4.19
N TYR A 164 19.04 -3.52 -4.24
CA TYR A 164 19.16 -2.08 -4.42
C TYR A 164 18.90 -1.28 -3.14
N ALA A 165 18.43 -1.92 -2.06
CA ALA A 165 18.14 -1.24 -0.79
C ALA A 165 18.44 -2.11 0.44
N ASP A 166 18.74 -1.48 1.57
CA ASP A 166 18.92 -2.21 2.84
C ASP A 166 17.60 -2.72 3.42
N ASN A 167 16.51 -2.02 3.14
CA ASN A 167 15.18 -2.39 3.59
C ASN A 167 14.20 -2.35 2.41
N VAL A 168 13.28 -3.32 2.36
CA VAL A 168 12.14 -3.29 1.42
C VAL A 168 10.86 -3.14 2.22
N LEU A 169 10.16 -2.04 2.02
CA LEU A 169 8.83 -1.78 2.59
C LEU A 169 7.77 -2.27 1.61
N ILE A 170 6.87 -3.15 2.03
CA ILE A 170 5.72 -3.57 1.22
C ILE A 170 4.46 -3.02 1.85
N PHE A 171 3.75 -2.14 1.12
CA PHE A 171 2.42 -1.72 1.52
C PHE A 171 1.36 -2.72 1.06
N ILE A 172 0.46 -3.07 1.96
CA ILE A 172 -0.77 -3.80 1.67
C ILE A 172 -1.85 -2.74 1.48
N ASP A 173 -2.33 -2.56 0.25
CA ASP A 173 -3.33 -1.55 -0.08
C ASP A 173 -4.74 -2.13 0.13
N GLU A 174 -5.42 -1.69 1.19
CA GLU A 174 -6.74 -2.18 1.63
C GLU A 174 -7.80 -1.07 1.69
N PRO A 175 -8.24 -0.49 0.56
CA PRO A 175 -9.32 0.48 0.56
C PRO A 175 -10.67 -0.10 1.06
N ILE A 176 -10.95 -1.40 0.82
CA ILE A 176 -12.23 -2.02 1.20
C ILE A 176 -12.42 -2.11 2.72
N LEU A 177 -11.36 -2.07 3.53
CA LEU A 177 -11.48 -2.03 4.99
C LEU A 177 -12.37 -0.88 5.49
N SER A 178 -12.39 0.25 4.78
CA SER A 178 -13.26 1.39 5.11
C SER A 178 -14.76 1.14 4.88
N ALA A 179 -15.10 0.10 4.12
CA ALA A 179 -16.47 -0.27 3.79
C ALA A 179 -16.95 -1.51 4.56
N ILE A 180 -16.08 -2.19 5.31
CA ILE A 180 -16.49 -3.34 6.14
C ILE A 180 -17.50 -2.87 7.19
N GLY A 181 -18.58 -3.65 7.36
CA GLY A 181 -19.72 -3.31 8.23
C GLY A 181 -20.81 -2.47 7.56
N THR A 182 -20.62 -2.02 6.31
CA THR A 182 -21.71 -1.49 5.49
C THR A 182 -22.58 -2.62 4.93
N SER A 183 -23.79 -2.31 4.45
CA SER A 183 -24.73 -3.28 3.89
C SER A 183 -24.13 -4.16 2.80
N SER A 184 -23.17 -3.62 2.02
CA SER A 184 -22.49 -4.32 0.93
C SER A 184 -21.53 -5.42 1.41
N TYR A 185 -21.10 -5.37 2.68
CA TYR A 185 -20.06 -6.24 3.24
C TYR A 185 -20.44 -6.84 4.61
N LEU A 186 -21.73 -6.90 4.96
CA LEU A 186 -22.19 -7.48 6.24
C LEU A 186 -21.81 -8.95 6.43
N GLY A 187 -21.58 -9.69 5.34
CA GLY A 187 -21.15 -11.09 5.39
C GLY A 187 -19.66 -11.28 5.71
N VAL A 188 -18.85 -10.22 5.71
CA VAL A 188 -17.40 -10.31 5.94
C VAL A 188 -17.13 -10.47 7.43
N SER A 189 -16.54 -11.60 7.81
CA SER A 189 -16.15 -11.89 9.20
C SER A 189 -14.93 -11.07 9.61
N ASN A 190 -15.02 -10.33 10.72
CA ASN A 190 -13.88 -9.62 11.31
C ASN A 190 -12.73 -10.57 11.70
N ALA A 191 -13.06 -11.78 12.18
CA ALA A 191 -12.05 -12.77 12.53
C ALA A 191 -11.27 -13.23 11.30
N GLU A 192 -11.97 -13.43 10.18
CA GLU A 192 -11.34 -13.86 8.94
C GLU A 192 -10.54 -12.72 8.28
N ALA A 193 -11.08 -11.51 8.29
CA ALA A 193 -10.36 -10.31 7.86
C ALA A 193 -9.06 -10.11 8.64
N SER A 194 -9.12 -10.23 9.98
CA SER A 194 -7.94 -10.13 10.85
C SER A 194 -6.94 -11.26 10.58
N ARG A 195 -7.39 -12.50 10.37
CA ARG A 195 -6.52 -13.64 10.04
C ARG A 195 -5.76 -13.40 8.74
N MET A 196 -6.46 -13.07 7.65
CA MET A 196 -5.82 -12.85 6.34
C MET A 196 -4.78 -11.74 6.39
N LEU A 197 -5.08 -10.62 7.07
CA LEU A 197 -4.13 -9.53 7.26
C LEU A 197 -2.92 -9.94 8.11
N THR A 198 -3.14 -10.62 9.23
CA THR A 198 -2.06 -11.09 10.10
C THR A 198 -1.13 -12.06 9.36
N GLU A 199 -1.69 -12.95 8.54
CA GLU A 199 -0.91 -13.92 7.77
C GLU A 199 -0.04 -13.27 6.70
N ILE A 200 -0.58 -12.32 5.93
CA ILE A 200 0.20 -11.64 4.89
C ILE A 200 1.29 -10.74 5.49
N VAL A 201 0.99 -10.07 6.61
CA VAL A 201 1.96 -9.29 7.39
C VAL A 201 3.09 -10.18 7.90
N LYS A 202 2.75 -11.33 8.51
CA LYS A 202 3.73 -12.30 8.99
C LYS A 202 4.60 -12.83 7.85
N HIS A 203 4.00 -13.08 6.68
CA HIS A 203 4.73 -13.54 5.50
C HIS A 203 5.76 -12.50 5.02
N ILE A 204 5.35 -11.24 4.84
CA ILE A 204 6.25 -10.13 4.44
C ILE A 204 7.45 -10.05 5.39
N LYS A 205 7.19 -10.09 6.71
CA LYS A 205 8.25 -10.03 7.73
C LYS A 205 9.18 -11.23 7.71
N THR A 206 8.64 -12.43 7.48
CA THR A 206 9.43 -13.67 7.35
C THR A 206 10.36 -13.63 6.13
N CYS A 207 9.95 -12.94 5.06
CA CYS A 207 10.78 -12.70 3.88
C CYS A 207 11.79 -11.55 4.06
N GLY A 208 11.89 -10.95 5.26
CA GLY A 208 12.81 -9.85 5.54
C GLY A 208 12.32 -8.47 5.08
N GLY A 209 11.05 -8.36 4.70
CA GLY A 209 10.41 -7.08 4.39
C GLY A 209 9.88 -6.37 5.63
N ILE A 210 9.62 -5.07 5.50
CA ILE A 210 8.86 -4.26 6.45
C ILE A 210 7.41 -4.26 5.97
N ALA A 211 6.46 -4.62 6.84
CA ALA A 211 5.04 -4.69 6.48
C ALA A 211 4.35 -3.36 6.77
N GLY A 212 3.93 -2.66 5.72
CA GLY A 212 3.05 -1.50 5.83
C GLY A 212 1.64 -1.81 5.37
N ILE A 213 0.66 -1.03 5.81
CA ILE A 213 -0.71 -1.08 5.29
C ILE A 213 -1.19 0.32 4.98
N HIS A 214 -1.99 0.45 3.93
CA HIS A 214 -2.63 1.69 3.52
C HIS A 214 -4.15 1.49 3.43
N CYS A 215 -4.90 2.42 4.03
CA CYS A 215 -6.36 2.49 3.92
C CYS A 215 -6.79 3.96 3.74
N CYS A 216 -7.39 4.31 2.59
CA CYS A 216 -7.76 5.72 2.27
C CYS A 216 -8.93 6.26 3.11
N GLY A 217 -9.73 5.41 3.76
CA GLY A 217 -10.95 5.83 4.49
C GLY A 217 -11.00 5.35 5.93
N LYS A 218 -11.91 5.90 6.73
CA LYS A 218 -12.16 5.47 8.11
C LYS A 218 -12.51 3.98 8.16
N ALA A 219 -11.69 3.18 8.82
CA ALA A 219 -11.94 1.76 9.06
C ALA A 219 -11.90 1.42 10.56
N ASP A 220 -12.09 0.15 10.89
CA ASP A 220 -11.87 -0.39 12.23
C ASP A 220 -10.37 -0.44 12.54
N TRP A 221 -9.82 0.67 13.05
CA TRP A 221 -8.39 0.80 13.37
C TRP A 221 -7.84 -0.27 14.31
N PRO A 222 -8.55 -0.72 15.36
CA PRO A 222 -8.13 -1.86 16.16
C PRO A 222 -7.76 -3.11 15.36
N LEU A 223 -8.56 -3.47 14.35
CA LEU A 223 -8.29 -4.64 13.49
C LEU A 223 -6.96 -4.48 12.73
N ILE A 224 -6.68 -3.27 12.25
CA ILE A 224 -5.45 -2.96 11.51
C ILE A 224 -4.24 -2.89 12.44
N LEU A 225 -4.33 -2.12 13.53
CA LEU A 225 -3.22 -1.86 14.46
C LEU A 225 -2.79 -3.14 15.22
N SER A 226 -3.70 -4.12 15.36
CA SER A 226 -3.41 -5.42 15.98
C SER A 226 -2.86 -6.48 15.02
N SER A 227 -2.79 -6.21 13.70
CA SER A 227 -2.35 -7.18 12.69
C SER A 227 -0.83 -7.46 12.67
N GLY A 228 -0.05 -6.73 13.48
CA GLY A 228 1.41 -6.90 13.58
C GLY A 228 2.23 -6.15 12.52
N ILE A 229 1.58 -5.24 11.78
CA ILE A 229 2.20 -4.29 10.84
C ILE A 229 3.30 -3.45 11.51
N ASP A 230 4.23 -2.97 10.70
CA ASP A 230 5.30 -2.06 11.11
C ASP A 230 4.99 -0.60 10.74
N VAL A 231 4.21 -0.38 9.68
CA VAL A 231 3.82 0.97 9.21
C VAL A 231 2.31 1.05 8.97
N PHE A 232 1.64 1.95 9.67
CA PHE A 232 0.22 2.24 9.48
C PHE A 232 0.05 3.53 8.68
N ASN A 233 -0.63 3.46 7.53
CA ASN A 233 -0.94 4.62 6.70
C ASN A 233 -2.44 4.82 6.53
N PHE A 234 -2.88 6.06 6.70
CA PHE A 234 -4.27 6.49 6.57
C PHE A 234 -4.34 7.93 6.07
N ASP A 235 -5.52 8.33 5.59
CA ASP A 235 -5.80 9.71 5.19
C ASP A 235 -5.95 10.62 6.43
N ALA A 236 -4.83 11.15 6.90
CA ALA A 236 -4.77 12.10 7.98
C ALA A 236 -5.30 13.49 7.60
N TYR A 237 -5.41 13.82 6.31
CA TYR A 237 -5.96 15.12 5.90
C TYR A 237 -7.43 15.23 6.31
N PHE A 238 -8.23 14.18 6.06
CA PHE A 238 -9.65 14.17 6.46
C PHE A 238 -9.93 13.48 7.80
N TYR A 239 -9.08 12.54 8.25
CA TYR A 239 -9.39 11.66 9.38
C TYR A 239 -8.38 11.71 10.54
N TRP A 240 -7.60 12.80 10.66
CA TRP A 240 -6.58 12.97 11.71
C TRP A 240 -7.04 12.67 13.15
N ASP A 241 -8.32 12.89 13.46
CA ASP A 241 -8.91 12.74 14.79
C ASP A 241 -9.38 11.31 15.10
N THR A 242 -9.53 10.47 14.07
CA THR A 242 -10.12 9.13 14.21
C THR A 242 -9.26 8.16 15.01
N LEU A 243 -7.94 8.33 15.01
CA LEU A 243 -7.05 7.49 15.84
C LEU A 243 -7.22 7.74 17.33
N GLY A 244 -7.66 8.96 17.72
CA GLY A 244 -7.90 9.30 19.12
C GLY A 244 -9.04 8.52 19.76
N ILE A 245 -9.87 7.86 18.94
CA ILE A 245 -10.98 7.00 19.39
C ILE A 245 -10.46 5.70 20.02
N TYR A 246 -9.25 5.25 19.65
CA TYR A 246 -8.68 3.96 20.02
C TYR A 246 -7.32 4.13 20.75
N PRO A 247 -7.33 4.76 21.94
CA PRO A 247 -6.10 5.19 22.60
C PRO A 247 -5.19 4.03 23.01
N GLU A 248 -5.75 2.87 23.38
CA GLU A 248 -4.95 1.74 23.85
C GLU A 248 -4.26 1.02 22.69
N GLU A 249 -4.97 0.85 21.58
CA GLU A 249 -4.47 0.24 20.35
C GLU A 249 -3.34 1.08 19.73
N ILE A 250 -3.53 2.39 19.61
CA ILE A 250 -2.50 3.27 19.03
C ILE A 250 -1.28 3.39 19.94
N LYS A 251 -1.46 3.43 21.27
CA LYS A 251 -0.32 3.38 22.23
C LYS A 251 0.44 2.07 22.09
N SER A 252 -0.26 0.94 22.05
CA SER A 252 0.36 -0.37 21.90
C SER A 252 1.17 -0.45 20.61
N PHE A 253 0.58 -0.03 19.49
CA PHE A 253 1.24 0.01 18.18
C PHE A 253 2.54 0.83 18.21
N ILE A 254 2.49 2.07 18.70
CA ILE A 254 3.67 2.94 18.80
C ILE A 254 4.71 2.37 19.78
N ASN A 255 4.29 1.84 20.93
CA ASN A 255 5.21 1.26 21.92
C ASN A 255 5.94 0.02 21.40
N ASN A 256 5.32 -0.72 20.47
CA ASN A 256 5.91 -1.88 19.80
C ASN A 256 6.79 -1.49 18.60
N GLY A 257 7.08 -0.20 18.40
CA GLY A 257 7.97 0.29 17.34
C GLY A 257 7.26 0.62 16.02
N GLY A 258 5.92 0.59 15.98
CA GLY A 258 5.14 0.91 14.79
C GLY A 258 5.30 2.37 14.34
N PHE A 259 5.29 2.60 13.03
CA PHE A 259 5.37 3.93 12.42
C PHE A 259 3.99 4.36 11.92
N ILE A 260 3.65 5.64 12.09
CA ILE A 260 2.50 6.26 11.44
C ILE A 260 2.99 6.98 10.19
N ALA A 261 2.51 6.56 9.02
CA ALA A 261 2.64 7.33 7.79
C ALA A 261 1.43 8.26 7.69
N TRP A 262 1.66 9.56 7.88
CA TRP A 262 0.60 10.56 7.87
C TRP A 262 0.27 10.94 6.43
N GLY A 263 -0.88 10.46 5.94
CA GLY A 263 -1.45 10.87 4.65
C GLY A 263 -2.02 12.28 4.72
N VAL A 264 -1.14 13.27 4.68
CA VAL A 264 -1.46 14.66 5.01
C VAL A 264 -1.69 15.52 3.76
N VAL A 265 -1.11 15.15 2.61
CA VAL A 265 -1.31 15.91 1.37
C VAL A 265 -2.47 15.32 0.58
N PRO A 266 -3.60 16.03 0.40
CA PRO A 266 -4.79 15.45 -0.20
C PRO A 266 -4.57 15.15 -1.69
N THR A 267 -5.18 14.08 -2.17
CA THR A 267 -5.06 13.61 -3.56
C THR A 267 -6.38 13.74 -4.32
N SER A 268 -7.03 14.90 -4.16
CA SER A 268 -8.22 15.33 -4.91
C SER A 268 -8.03 16.76 -5.44
N ASP A 269 -8.99 17.29 -6.20
CA ASP A 269 -8.95 18.66 -6.75
C ASP A 269 -8.71 19.76 -5.68
N ILE A 270 -8.98 19.45 -4.41
CA ILE A 270 -8.71 20.34 -3.26
C ILE A 270 -7.23 20.75 -3.21
N ILE A 271 -6.31 19.93 -3.70
CA ILE A 271 -4.87 20.22 -3.72
C ILE A 271 -4.53 21.58 -4.33
N ARG A 272 -5.34 22.07 -5.28
CA ARG A 272 -5.16 23.36 -5.95
C ARG A 272 -5.24 24.56 -4.98
N GLY A 273 -6.01 24.43 -3.91
CA GLY A 273 -6.16 25.45 -2.87
C GLY A 273 -5.29 25.23 -1.62
N VAL A 274 -4.60 24.09 -1.52
CA VAL A 274 -3.81 23.74 -0.32
C VAL A 274 -2.48 24.50 -0.29
N THR A 275 -2.14 25.01 0.89
CA THR A 275 -0.87 25.69 1.19
C THR A 275 0.01 24.83 2.10
N LEU A 276 1.32 25.05 2.07
CA LEU A 276 2.26 24.36 2.96
C LEU A 276 1.95 24.62 4.45
N GLU A 277 1.62 25.87 4.80
CA GLU A 277 1.29 26.27 6.16
C GLU A 277 0.08 25.51 6.70
N GLY A 278 -0.99 25.43 5.92
CA GLY A 278 -2.18 24.63 6.26
C GLY A 278 -1.88 23.14 6.45
N LEU A 279 -0.94 22.57 5.68
CA LEU A 279 -0.50 21.18 5.86
C LEU A 279 0.29 20.98 7.16
N CYS A 280 1.17 21.94 7.52
CA CYS A 280 1.86 21.92 8.80
C CYS A 280 0.87 21.97 9.97
N GLU A 281 -0.12 22.87 9.92
CA GLU A 281 -1.18 22.95 10.93
C GLU A 281 -1.95 21.64 11.05
N GLN A 282 -2.28 21.00 9.92
CA GLN A 282 -3.00 19.74 9.88
C GLN A 282 -2.19 18.60 10.52
N LEU A 283 -0.90 18.49 10.19
CA LEU A 283 -0.01 17.50 10.82
C LEU A 283 0.12 17.74 12.33
N GLU A 284 0.30 19.00 12.76
CA GLU A 284 0.37 19.33 14.18
C GLU A 284 -0.91 18.99 14.94
N ARG A 285 -2.09 19.16 14.33
CA ARG A 285 -3.36 18.74 14.94
C ARG A 285 -3.38 17.23 15.18
N GLY A 286 -2.99 16.43 14.19
CA GLY A 286 -2.89 14.97 14.31
C GLY A 286 -1.94 14.54 15.42
N LEU A 287 -0.71 15.08 15.43
CA LEU A 287 0.30 14.77 16.44
C LEU A 287 -0.17 15.20 17.85
N THR A 288 -0.76 16.39 17.98
CA THR A 288 -1.30 16.90 19.26
C THR A 288 -2.47 16.06 19.76
N SER A 289 -3.31 15.54 18.86
CA SER A 289 -4.41 14.64 19.22
C SER A 289 -3.89 13.39 19.94
N LEU A 290 -2.87 12.76 19.36
CA LEU A 290 -2.26 11.56 19.96
C LEU A 290 -1.45 11.86 21.22
N GLU A 291 -0.86 13.05 21.33
CA GLU A 291 -0.21 13.50 22.55
C GLU A 291 -1.20 13.64 23.71
N LYS A 292 -2.37 14.23 23.47
CA LYS A 292 -3.42 14.43 24.49
C LYS A 292 -3.96 13.12 25.07
N ILE A 293 -3.94 12.03 24.30
CA ILE A 293 -4.36 10.71 24.77
C ILE A 293 -3.21 9.90 25.39
N GLY A 294 -2.00 10.46 25.49
CA GLY A 294 -0.88 9.90 26.24
C GLY A 294 0.25 9.28 25.42
N VAL A 295 0.32 9.51 24.10
CA VAL A 295 1.48 9.10 23.29
C VAL A 295 2.57 10.19 23.32
N PRO A 296 3.79 9.93 23.83
CA PRO A 296 4.81 10.98 23.93
C PRO A 296 5.16 11.63 22.58
N ARG A 297 5.17 12.97 22.52
CA ARG A 297 5.46 13.75 21.30
C ARG A 297 6.78 13.34 20.64
N GLU A 298 7.80 13.08 21.44
CA GLU A 298 9.10 12.64 20.97
C GLU A 298 9.03 11.30 20.22
N LYS A 299 8.26 10.33 20.72
CA LYS A 299 8.03 9.06 20.01
C LYS A 299 7.27 9.29 18.72
N LEU A 300 6.20 10.10 18.75
CA LEU A 300 5.44 10.44 17.55
C LEU A 300 6.33 11.03 16.46
N ARG A 301 7.21 11.99 16.79
CA ARG A 301 8.16 12.56 15.82
C ARG A 301 9.08 11.49 15.23
N ARG A 302 9.72 10.69 16.08
CA ARG A 302 10.66 9.64 15.64
C ARG A 302 9.99 8.55 14.80
N GLN A 303 8.73 8.22 15.08
CA GLN A 303 7.97 7.13 14.44
C GLN A 303 6.94 7.64 13.43
N SER A 304 7.21 8.78 12.78
CA SER A 304 6.36 9.34 11.73
C SER A 304 7.01 9.25 10.35
N LEU A 305 6.20 8.96 9.33
CA LEU A 305 6.50 9.18 7.91
C LEU A 305 5.49 10.16 7.33
N LEU A 306 5.80 10.76 6.19
CA LEU A 306 4.91 11.66 5.49
C LEU A 306 4.51 11.06 4.14
N THR A 307 3.22 11.09 3.82
CA THR A 307 2.69 10.61 2.53
C THR A 307 1.60 11.55 2.00
N PRO A 308 1.25 11.43 0.72
CA PRO A 308 -0.07 11.84 0.26
C PRO A 308 -1.17 11.03 0.98
N SER A 309 -2.41 11.51 0.95
CA SER A 309 -3.57 10.85 1.56
C SER A 309 -3.92 9.50 0.93
N CYS A 310 -3.72 9.35 -0.38
CA CYS A 310 -4.00 8.14 -1.16
C CYS A 310 -3.08 8.14 -2.40
N GLY A 311 -3.31 7.26 -3.38
CA GLY A 311 -2.62 7.33 -4.67
C GLY A 311 -2.98 8.60 -5.47
N THR A 312 -2.08 9.03 -6.36
CA THR A 312 -2.31 10.21 -7.24
C THR A 312 -2.84 9.83 -8.62
N GLY A 313 -3.11 8.54 -8.85
CA GLY A 313 -3.48 7.99 -10.16
C GLY A 313 -4.67 8.65 -10.84
N SER A 314 -5.63 9.20 -10.09
CA SER A 314 -6.84 9.84 -10.63
C SER A 314 -6.70 11.34 -10.91
N LEU A 315 -5.56 11.95 -10.60
CA LEU A 315 -5.33 13.39 -10.74
C LEU A 315 -4.82 13.74 -12.14
N GLU A 316 -4.89 15.02 -12.49
CA GLU A 316 -4.06 15.54 -13.58
C GLU A 316 -2.58 15.52 -13.16
N ILE A 317 -1.66 15.33 -14.13
CA ILE A 317 -0.22 15.30 -13.89
C ILE A 317 0.24 16.56 -13.11
N LYS A 318 -0.26 17.75 -13.46
CA LYS A 318 0.10 19.01 -12.77
C LYS A 318 -0.28 19.00 -11.29
N ASP A 319 -1.41 18.37 -10.95
CA ASP A 319 -1.91 18.30 -9.58
C ASP A 319 -1.14 17.23 -8.79
N ALA A 320 -0.78 16.10 -9.42
CA ALA A 320 0.13 15.11 -8.81
C ALA A 320 1.52 15.69 -8.53
N LEU A 321 2.10 16.48 -9.44
CA LEU A 321 3.37 17.17 -9.20
C LEU A 321 3.26 18.16 -8.03
N ARG A 322 2.12 18.86 -7.90
CA ARG A 322 1.86 19.73 -6.76
C ARG A 322 1.80 18.96 -5.44
N VAL A 323 1.17 17.77 -5.41
CA VAL A 323 1.16 16.88 -4.24
C VAL A 323 2.59 16.59 -3.78
N PHE A 324 3.44 16.10 -4.69
CA PHE A 324 4.83 15.76 -4.35
C PHE A 324 5.67 16.98 -3.96
N SER A 325 5.46 18.13 -4.59
CA SER A 325 6.11 19.39 -4.21
C SER A 325 5.73 19.83 -2.79
N LEU A 326 4.46 19.74 -2.41
CA LEU A 326 4.00 20.09 -1.06
C LEU A 326 4.49 19.09 -0.03
N LEU A 327 4.51 17.80 -0.37
CA LEU A 327 5.05 16.74 0.49
C LEU A 327 6.54 16.98 0.80
N LYS A 328 7.33 17.33 -0.21
CA LYS A 328 8.75 17.70 -0.06
C LYS A 328 8.92 18.94 0.82
N GLY A 329 8.11 19.97 0.60
CA GLY A 329 8.13 21.18 1.44
C GLY A 329 7.77 20.88 2.91
N LEU A 330 6.85 19.96 3.15
CA LEU A 330 6.49 19.53 4.49
C LEU A 330 7.63 18.79 5.16
N ARG A 331 8.25 17.84 4.45
CA ARG A 331 9.47 17.15 4.94
C ARG A 331 10.54 18.15 5.35
N ASP A 332 10.83 19.15 4.52
CA ASP A 332 11.86 20.15 4.79
C ASP A 332 11.62 20.86 6.11
N LYS A 333 10.37 21.28 6.37
CA LYS A 333 10.00 21.93 7.64
C LYS A 333 10.23 21.06 8.86
N TYR A 334 10.05 19.74 8.76
CA TYR A 334 10.08 18.83 9.90
C TYR A 334 11.42 18.12 10.12
N VAL A 335 12.22 17.95 9.07
CA VAL A 335 13.55 17.36 9.17
C VAL A 335 14.60 18.40 9.59
N THR A 336 14.40 19.69 9.29
CA THR A 336 15.31 20.76 9.72
C THR A 336 15.00 21.37 11.09
N SER A 337 13.93 20.93 11.77
CA SER A 337 13.42 21.50 13.03
C SER A 337 13.54 20.54 14.21
#